data_AF-A0A939YUX3-F1
#
_entry.id   AF-A0A939YUX3-F1
#
_cell.length_a   1.000
_cell.length_b   1.000
_cell.length_c   1.000
_cell.angle_alpha   90.00
_cell.angle_beta   90.00
_cell.angle_gamma   90.00
#
_symmetry.space_group_name_H-M   'P 1'
#
loop_
_entity.id
_entity.type
_entity.pdbx_description
1 polymer ?
#
loop_
_entity_poly.entity_id
_entity_poly.type
_entity_poly.pdbx_seq_one_letter_code
_entity_poly.pdbx_strand_id
1 'polypeptide(L)' 'ISEEQLAKVHTPIGLAIGAVTPEEIAVSIAAEMIQVRAERRKES' A
#
# COMPACT_ATOMS: atom_id res chain seq x y z
N ILE A 1 10.58 -7.80 -17.14
CA ILE A 1 10.21 -7.99 -15.72
C ILE A 1 9.99 -9.48 -15.51
N SER A 2 10.64 -10.08 -14.52
CA SER A 2 10.42 -11.51 -14.20
C SER A 2 9.13 -11.72 -13.42
N GLU A 3 8.58 -12.93 -13.43
CA GLU A 3 7.41 -13.28 -12.60
C GLU A 3 7.67 -13.05 -11.11
N GLU A 4 8.89 -13.34 -10.65
CA GLU A 4 9.31 -13.08 -9.27
C GLU A 4 9.31 -11.58 -8.92
N GLN A 5 9.67 -10.71 -9.87
CA GLN A 5 9.57 -9.26 -9.68
C GLN A 5 8.10 -8.81 -9.64
N LEU A 6 7.25 -9.39 -10.48
CA LEU A 6 5.83 -9.04 -10.54
C LEU A 6 5.08 -9.48 -9.28
N ALA A 7 5.43 -10.64 -8.71
CA ALA A 7 4.84 -11.16 -7.47
C ALA A 7 5.06 -10.24 -6.25
N LYS A 8 6.05 -9.34 -6.30
CA LYS A 8 6.34 -8.36 -5.24
C LYS A 8 5.49 -7.08 -5.36
N VAL A 9 4.73 -6.92 -6.45
CA VAL A 9 3.89 -5.74 -6.69
C VAL A 9 2.52 -5.95 -6.05
N HIS A 10 2.13 -5.02 -5.18
CA HIS A 10 0.78 -4.94 -4.65
C HIS A 10 -0.07 -4.00 -5.52
N THR A 11 -1.24 -4.46 -5.94
CA THR A 11 -2.20 -3.67 -6.71
C THR A 11 -3.60 -4.25 -6.51
N PRO A 12 -4.66 -3.42 -6.34
CA PRO A 12 -4.65 -1.94 -6.29
C PRO A 12 -3.92 -1.39 -5.05
N ILE A 13 -3.32 -0.20 -5.17
CA ILE A 13 -2.62 0.48 -4.08
C ILE A 13 -3.57 1.42 -3.31
N GLY A 14 -3.34 1.54 -2.02
CA GLY A 14 -4.08 2.36 -1.07
C GLY A 14 -5.11 1.57 -0.29
N LEU A 15 -5.40 2.03 0.93
CA LEU A 15 -6.50 1.50 1.73
C LEU A 15 -7.86 1.83 1.09
N ALA A 16 -8.82 0.91 1.27
CA ALA A 16 -10.18 1.05 0.75
C ALA A 16 -11.01 2.09 1.54
N ILE A 17 -10.68 3.38 1.36
CA ILE A 17 -11.34 4.52 2.02
C ILE A 17 -12.37 5.22 1.12
N GLY A 18 -12.57 4.73 -0.12
CA GLY A 18 -13.43 5.38 -1.11
C GLY A 18 -12.81 6.64 -1.74
N ALA A 19 -11.48 6.68 -1.86
CA ALA A 19 -10.75 7.81 -2.43
C ALA A 19 -11.07 8.04 -3.91
N VAL A 20 -11.30 9.30 -4.29
CA VAL A 20 -11.61 9.75 -5.66
C VAL A 20 -10.67 10.87 -6.08
N THR A 21 -10.37 11.82 -5.20
CA THR A 21 -9.48 12.95 -5.52
C THR A 21 -8.00 12.53 -5.39
N PRO A 22 -7.07 13.23 -6.06
CA PRO A 22 -5.64 12.98 -5.91
C PRO A 22 -5.17 13.03 -4.45
N GLU A 23 -5.72 13.96 -3.67
CA GLU A 23 -5.39 14.14 -2.26
C GLU A 23 -5.87 12.95 -1.42
N GLU A 24 -7.08 12.45 -1.67
CA GLU A 24 -7.62 11.26 -1.02
C GLU A 24 -6.81 10.02 -1.36
N ILE A 25 -6.42 9.86 -2.63
CA ILE A 25 -5.57 8.76 -3.11
C ILE A 25 -4.19 8.82 -2.44
N ALA A 26 -3.60 10.01 -2.31
CA ALA A 26 -2.32 10.18 -1.62
C ALA A 26 -2.41 9.75 -0.15
N VAL A 27 -3.49 10.11 0.54
CA VAL A 27 -3.73 9.69 1.93
C VAL A 27 -3.92 8.17 2.03
N SER A 28 -4.70 7.55 1.12
CA SER A 28 -4.91 6.09 1.13
C SER A 28 -3.61 5.31 0.94
N ILE A 29 -2.72 5.78 0.06
CA ILE A 29 -1.41 5.17 -0.19
C ILE A 29 -0.49 5.34 1.03
N ALA A 30 -0.41 6.55 1.58
CA ALA A 30 0.41 6.83 2.76
C ALA A 30 -0.03 5.98 3.96
N ALA A 31 -1.34 5.79 4.14
CA ALA A 31 -1.89 4.96 5.19
C ALA A 31 -1.48 3.48 5.04
N GLU A 32 -1.54 2.91 3.83
CA GLU A 32 -1.09 1.54 3.57
C GLU A 32 0.41 1.36 3.84
N MET A 33 1.24 2.31 3.41
CA MET A 33 2.69 2.28 3.70
C MET A 33 2.97 2.27 5.21
N ILE A 34 2.22 3.06 5.98
CA ILE A 34 2.34 3.11 7.45
C ILE A 34 1.91 1.77 8.05
N GLN A 35 0.80 1.20 7.60
CA GLN A 35 0.30 -0.09 8.06
C GLN A 35 1.35 -1.19 7.87
N VAL A 36 1.87 -1.37 6.65
CA VAL A 36 2.88 -2.39 6.33
C VAL A 36 4.13 -2.21 7.20
N ARG A 37 4.59 -0.96 7.39
CA ARG A 37 5.74 -0.67 8.26
C ARG A 37 5.45 -1.01 9.73
N ALA A 38 4.23 -0.80 10.20
CA ALA A 38 3.83 -1.11 11.58
C ALA A 38 3.70 -2.62 11.80
N GLU A 39 3.15 -3.36 10.84
CA GLU A 39 3.03 -4.82 10.88
C GLU A 39 4.40 -5.49 10.94
N ARG A 40 5.34 -5.09 10.06
CA ARG A 40 6.73 -5.59 10.10
C ARG A 40 7.43 -5.36 11.44
N ARG A 41 7.08 -4.29 12.16
CA ARG A 41 7.62 -4.01 13.50
C ARG A 41 7.06 -4.94 14.56
N LYS A 42 5.80 -5.37 14.44
CA LYS A 42 5.18 -6.31 15.38
C LYS A 42 5.72 -7.74 15.22
N GLU A 43 6.21 -8.07 14.03
CA GLU A 43 6.78 -9.37 13.68
C GLU A 43 8.26 -9.53 14.08
N SER A 44 8.90 -8.45 14.55
CA SER A 44 10.29 -8.42 15.04
C SER A 44 10.35 -8.58 16.56
#